data_AF-A0A4D7JK81-F1
#
_entry.id   AF-A0A4D7JK81-F1
#
_cell.length_a   1.000
_cell.length_b   1.000
_cell.length_c   1.000
_cell.angle_alpha   90.00
_cell.angle_beta   90.00
_cell.angle_gamma   90.00
#
_symmetry.space_group_name_H-M   'P 1'
#
loop_
_entity.id
_entity.type
_entity.pdbx_description
1 polymer ?
#
loop_
_entity_poly.entity_id
_entity_poly.type
_entity_poly.pdbx_seq_one_letter_code
_entity_poly.pdbx_strand_id
1 'polypeptide(L)'
;MIKTYRIKRTPPKPGSQPGSLVYTGQNVDQKTNIQLIRYNADWFDENTSYFELEQFKEQMDEKHISWLNFHGLSEVKYIKALGNNYPSVI
;
A
#
# COMPACT_ATOMS: atom_id res chain seq x y z
N MET A 1 36.62 -6.08 -2.30
CA MET A 1 35.99 -5.92 -0.96
C MET A 1 34.52 -5.58 -1.17
N ILE A 2 33.60 -6.41 -0.68
CA ILE A 2 32.15 -6.12 -0.73
C ILE A 2 31.77 -5.58 0.65
N LYS A 3 31.35 -4.31 0.73
CA LYS A 3 30.81 -3.73 1.97
C LYS A 3 29.39 -4.26 2.19
N THR A 4 29.22 -5.23 3.06
CA THR A 4 27.89 -5.70 3.50
C THR A 4 27.33 -4.72 4.53
N TYR A 5 26.39 -3.87 4.10
CA TYR A 5 25.66 -3.00 5.02
C TYR A 5 24.70 -3.86 5.88
N ARG A 6 24.86 -3.82 7.20
CA ARG A 6 23.95 -4.46 8.14
C ARG A 6 22.61 -3.75 8.12
N ILE A 7 21.61 -4.40 7.52
CA ILE A 7 20.22 -3.95 7.42
C ILE A 7 19.64 -3.79 8.85
N LYS A 8 19.48 -2.55 9.34
CA LYS A 8 18.92 -2.24 10.68
C LYS A 8 17.40 -2.41 10.67
N ARG A 9 16.90 -3.62 10.95
CA ARG A 9 15.45 -3.85 11.12
C ARG A 9 14.99 -3.26 12.45
N THR A 10 13.90 -2.49 12.42
CA THR A 10 13.22 -2.07 13.64
C THR A 10 12.33 -3.23 14.09
N PRO A 11 12.65 -3.93 15.19
CA PRO A 11 11.78 -5.00 15.66
C PRO A 11 10.44 -4.42 16.11
N PRO A 12 9.34 -5.17 16.00
CA PRO A 12 8.07 -4.80 16.62
C PRO A 12 8.31 -4.51 18.10
N LYS A 13 7.72 -3.44 18.64
CA LYS A 13 7.89 -3.07 20.05
C LYS A 13 7.35 -4.20 20.94
N PRO A 14 8.18 -4.85 21.77
CA PRO A 14 7.69 -5.89 22.68
C PRO A 14 6.60 -5.34 23.57
N GLY A 15 5.47 -6.05 23.68
CA GLY A 15 4.31 -5.62 24.48
C GLY A 15 3.28 -4.78 23.72
N SER A 16 3.40 -4.60 22.41
CA SER A 16 2.32 -4.07 21.58
C SER A 16 1.07 -4.95 21.66
N GLN A 17 -0.11 -4.34 21.74
CA GLN A 17 -1.38 -5.06 21.74
C GLN A 17 -1.58 -5.84 20.43
N PRO A 18 -2.17 -7.04 20.47
CA PRO A 18 -2.62 -7.73 19.26
C PRO A 18 -3.49 -6.81 18.41
N GLY A 19 -3.27 -6.79 17.09
CA GLY A 19 -3.97 -5.89 16.16
C GLY A 19 -3.31 -4.50 15.98
N SER A 20 -2.18 -4.23 16.64
CA SER A 20 -1.39 -3.03 16.38
C SER A 20 -0.74 -3.09 15.01
N LEU A 21 -1.06 -2.15 14.12
CA LEU A 21 -0.42 -1.99 12.82
C LEU A 21 0.87 -1.19 12.99
N VAL A 22 2.03 -1.79 12.70
CA VAL A 22 3.35 -1.17 12.86
C VAL A 22 4.19 -1.41 11.61
N TYR A 23 4.68 -0.33 11.01
CA TYR A 23 5.67 -0.44 9.93
C TYR A 23 7.04 -0.81 10.52
N THR A 24 7.59 -1.95 10.11
CA THR A 24 8.90 -2.46 10.56
C THR A 24 10.00 -2.31 9.51
N GLY A 25 9.69 -1.67 8.37
CA GLY A 25 10.65 -1.42 7.30
C GLY A 25 11.58 -0.24 7.59
N GLN A 26 12.57 -0.03 6.72
CA GLN A 26 13.57 1.03 6.85
C GLN A 26 13.30 2.24 5.94
N ASN A 27 12.44 2.09 4.94
CA ASN A 27 12.16 3.12 3.94
C ASN A 27 11.07 4.05 4.46
N VAL A 28 11.43 4.91 5.42
CA VAL A 28 10.52 5.90 6.01
C VAL A 28 10.35 7.14 5.12
N ASP A 29 11.29 7.40 4.21
CA ASP A 29 11.30 8.62 3.39
C ASP A 29 10.49 8.51 2.09
N GLN A 30 10.00 7.32 1.75
CA GLN A 30 9.13 7.15 0.58
C GLN A 30 7.71 7.57 0.92
N LYS A 31 7.21 8.57 0.20
CA LYS A 31 5.80 8.98 0.27
C LYS A 31 4.91 7.83 -0.20
N THR A 32 3.79 7.66 0.49
CA THR A 32 2.76 6.71 0.07
C THR A 32 2.17 7.18 -1.25
N ASN A 33 2.15 6.31 -2.26
CA ASN A 33 1.47 6.54 -3.54
C ASN A 33 0.69 5.29 -3.91
N ILE A 34 -0.50 5.48 -4.47
CA ILE A 34 -1.38 4.42 -4.90
C ILE A 34 -1.45 4.44 -6.43
N GLN A 35 -1.19 3.29 -7.01
CA GLN A 35 -1.31 3.04 -8.44
C GLN A 35 -2.45 2.08 -8.68
N LEU A 36 -3.36 2.43 -9.59
CA LEU A 36 -4.46 1.56 -9.99
C LEU A 36 -4.15 1.02 -11.39
N ILE A 37 -4.08 -0.30 -11.49
CA ILE A 37 -3.96 -1.01 -12.75
C ILE A 37 -5.31 -1.68 -12.99
N ARG A 38 -5.91 -1.45 -14.16
CA ARG A 38 -7.18 -2.06 -14.55
C ARG A 38 -6.98 -2.84 -15.83
N TYR A 39 -7.51 -4.05 -15.89
CA TYR A 39 -7.35 -4.88 -17.07
C TYR A 39 -8.45 -5.93 -17.21
N ASN A 40 -8.63 -6.41 -18.44
CA ASN A 40 -9.38 -7.61 -18.77
C ASN A 40 -8.70 -8.29 -19.99
N ALA A 41 -9.39 -9.19 -20.67
CA ALA A 41 -8.82 -9.89 -21.84
C ALA A 41 -8.48 -8.96 -23.02
N ASP A 42 -9.19 -7.84 -23.15
CA ASP A 42 -9.16 -6.98 -24.34
C ASP A 42 -8.65 -5.56 -24.06
N TRP A 43 -8.45 -5.20 -22.79
CA TRP A 43 -8.15 -3.84 -22.36
C TRP A 43 -7.20 -3.80 -21.16
N PHE A 44 -6.33 -2.79 -21.15
CA PHE A 44 -5.36 -2.54 -20.10
C PHE A 44 -5.19 -1.02 -19.91
N ASP A 45 -5.18 -0.58 -18.66
CA ASP A 45 -4.95 0.79 -18.26
C ASP A 45 -4.19 0.86 -16.94
N GLU A 46 -3.28 1.82 -16.86
CA GLU A 46 -2.43 2.03 -15.71
C GLU A 46 -2.50 3.51 -15.36
N ASN A 47 -3.15 3.81 -14.23
CA ASN A 47 -3.22 5.16 -13.74
C ASN A 47 -2.31 5.31 -12.52
N THR A 48 -1.25 6.08 -12.73
CA THR A 48 -0.18 6.30 -11.76
C THR A 48 -0.30 7.73 -11.25
N SER A 49 -1.06 7.98 -10.17
CA SER A 49 -1.00 9.20 -9.33
C SER A 49 -2.16 9.34 -8.32
N TYR A 50 -2.63 8.27 -7.66
CA TYR A 50 -3.61 8.48 -6.58
C TYR A 50 -2.89 8.79 -5.27
N PHE A 51 -3.05 10.02 -4.81
CA PHE A 51 -2.56 10.47 -3.50
C PHE A 51 -3.59 10.23 -2.39
N GLU A 52 -4.87 10.07 -2.75
CA GLU A 52 -5.98 9.95 -1.81
C GLU A 52 -6.80 8.68 -2.08
N LEU A 53 -7.27 8.06 -0.99
CA LEU A 53 -7.99 6.79 -1.01
C LEU A 53 -9.40 6.92 -1.60
N GLU A 54 -9.99 8.12 -1.59
CA GLU A 54 -11.32 8.33 -2.15
C GLU A 54 -11.33 8.37 -3.68
N GLN A 55 -10.19 8.70 -4.31
CA GLN A 55 -10.12 9.04 -5.74
C GLN A 55 -10.18 7.83 -6.69
N PHE A 56 -9.85 6.63 -6.22
CA PHE A 56 -9.83 5.44 -7.08
C PHE A 56 -11.19 4.72 -7.13
N LYS A 57 -12.11 4.99 -6.20
CA LYS A 57 -13.38 4.24 -6.10
C LYS A 57 -14.24 4.38 -7.35
N GLU A 58 -14.32 5.59 -7.89
CA GLU A 58 -15.08 5.87 -9.12
C GLU A 58 -14.46 5.20 -10.35
N GLN A 59 -13.21 4.77 -10.25
CA GLN A 59 -12.48 4.11 -11.33
C GLN A 59 -12.54 2.58 -11.24
N MET A 60 -12.96 2.03 -10.10
CA MET A 60 -13.23 0.60 -9.97
C MET A 60 -14.59 0.28 -10.59
N ASP A 61 -14.60 -0.64 -11.54
CA ASP A 61 -15.82 -1.12 -12.21
C ASP A 61 -15.86 -2.65 -12.23
N GLU A 62 -17.05 -3.21 -12.46
CA GLU A 62 -17.26 -4.67 -12.48
C GLU A 62 -16.76 -5.36 -13.76
N LYS A 63 -16.41 -4.60 -14.80
CA LYS A 63 -15.99 -5.12 -16.11
C LYS A 63 -14.49 -5.39 -16.19
N HIS A 64 -13.72 -4.82 -15.27
CA HIS A 64 -12.27 -4.95 -15.22
C HIS A 64 -11.79 -5.50 -13.88
N ILE A 65 -10.72 -6.28 -13.94
CA ILE A 65 -9.96 -6.65 -12.75
C ILE A 65 -9.15 -5.42 -12.35
N SER A 66 -9.33 -4.99 -11.10
CA SER A 66 -8.62 -3.86 -10.52
C SER A 66 -7.51 -4.34 -9.60
N TRP A 67 -6.27 -4.01 -9.93
CA TRP A 67 -5.10 -4.25 -9.10
C TRP A 67 -4.62 -2.92 -8.51
N LEU A 68 -4.75 -2.81 -7.18
CA LEU A 68 -4.28 -1.66 -6.42
C LEU A 68 -2.87 -1.93 -5.90
N ASN A 69 -1.91 -1.10 -6.31
CA ASN A 69 -0.52 -1.18 -5.92
C ASN A 69 -0.15 -0.01 -4.99
N PHE A 70 0.37 -0.33 -3.80
CA PHE A 70 0.78 0.64 -2.80
C PHE A 70 2.30 0.77 -2.76
N HIS A 71 2.79 1.93 -3.15
CA HIS A 71 4.18 2.32 -3.00
C HIS A 71 4.36 3.03 -1.66
N GLY A 72 5.33 2.61 -0.84
CA GLY A 72 5.61 3.24 0.46
C GLY A 72 4.57 2.90 1.53
N LEU A 73 4.84 1.88 2.35
CA LEU A 73 3.96 1.46 3.47
C LEU A 73 4.30 2.14 4.81
N SER A 74 5.17 3.15 4.79
CA SER A 74 5.68 3.82 5.98
C SER A 74 4.58 4.60 6.71
N GLU A 75 3.64 5.20 5.97
CA GLU A 75 2.54 5.95 6.54
C GLU A 75 1.34 5.05 6.87
N VAL A 76 1.51 4.29 7.95
CA VAL A 76 0.54 3.31 8.49
C VAL A 76 -0.91 3.82 8.58
N LYS A 77 -1.11 5.13 8.78
CA LYS A 77 -2.43 5.77 8.81
C LYS A 77 -3.25 5.52 7.54
N TYR A 78 -2.62 5.52 6.37
CA TYR A 78 -3.31 5.32 5.09
C TYR A 78 -3.71 3.86 4.91
N ILE A 79 -2.83 2.92 5.26
CA ILE A 79 -3.14 1.48 5.25
C ILE A 79 -4.32 1.18 6.20
N LYS A 80 -4.32 1.79 7.38
CA LYS A 80 -5.42 1.63 8.35
C LYS A 80 -6.73 2.21 7.83
N ALA A 81 -6.69 3.39 7.22
CA ALA A 81 -7.88 4.02 6.63
C ALA A 81 -8.44 3.17 5.48
N LEU A 82 -7.57 2.62 4.61
CA LEU A 82 -7.97 1.71 3.54
C LEU A 82 -8.72 0.49 4.09
N GLY A 83 -8.14 -0.23 5.05
CA GLY A 83 -8.77 -1.44 5.60
C GLY A 83 -10.09 -1.17 6.31
N ASN A 84 -10.23 -0.02 6.96
CA ASN A 84 -11.49 0.38 7.58
C ASN A 84 -12.57 0.76 6.54
N ASN A 85 -12.19 1.45 5.47
CA ASN A 85 -13.13 1.91 4.45
C ASN A 85 -13.50 0.79 3.46
N TYR A 86 -12.62 -0.19 3.27
CA TYR A 86 -12.74 -1.25 2.27
C TYR A 86 -12.37 -2.63 2.84
N PRO A 87 -13.14 -3.17 3.80
CA PRO A 87 -12.84 -4.44 4.45
C PRO A 87 -12.94 -5.67 3.52
N SER A 88 -13.58 -5.54 2.35
CA SER A 88 -13.71 -6.60 1.35
C SER A 88 -12.63 -6.58 0.27
N VAL A 89 -11.73 -5.59 0.30
CA VAL A 89 -10.64 -5.42 -0.70
C VAL A 89 -9.32 -6.00 -0.20
N ILE A 90 -9.19 -6.28 1.10
CA ILE A 90 -7.97 -6.77 1.77
C ILE A 90 -8.23 -8.14 2.39
#